data_AF-A0AA87IPG5-F1
#
_entry.id   AF-A0AA87IPG5-F1
#
_cell.length_a   1.000
_cell.length_b   1.000
_cell.length_c   1.000
_cell.angle_alpha   90.00
_cell.angle_beta   90.00
_cell.angle_gamma   90.00
#
_symmetry.space_group_name_H-M   'P 1'
#
loop_
_entity.id
_entity.type
_entity.pdbx_description
1 polymer ?
#
loop_
_entity_poly.entity_id
_entity_poly.type
_entity_poly.pdbx_seq_one_letter_code
_entity_poly.pdbx_strand_id
1 'polypeptide(L)'
;MKKKNTIIVLSLAVMYFFIRLSMKIASIEKNYTFVINEADLETVLVYVDVAFVLIFFIVMYIYFKNVLAMKYITIALAVFFIPFTIVLSVLNPFLNNEQSRSFIGLNEEHLLIINHVKGLHPDEADPREVYLFEKKNPFTYKKVGQSVLRTKSSSLTDQPILKFELGEPIIEIGEVKLHFE
;
A
#
# COMPACT_ATOMS: atom_id res chain seq x y z
N MET A 1 -20.95 -28.59 -15.68
CA MET A 1 -20.28 -28.13 -14.43
C MET A 1 -18.95 -27.41 -14.67
N LYS A 2 -18.00 -27.95 -15.47
CA LYS A 2 -16.66 -27.33 -15.65
C LYS A 2 -16.68 -25.84 -16.07
N LYS A 3 -17.42 -25.46 -17.12
CA LYS A 3 -17.52 -24.05 -17.57
C LYS A 3 -18.11 -23.09 -16.53
N LYS A 4 -19.11 -23.54 -15.76
CA LYS A 4 -19.75 -22.72 -14.71
C LYS A 4 -18.74 -22.38 -13.61
N ASN A 5 -17.96 -23.35 -13.17
CA ASN A 5 -16.90 -23.14 -12.17
C ASN A 5 -15.79 -22.22 -12.71
N THR A 6 -15.41 -22.38 -13.98
CA THR A 6 -14.44 -21.49 -14.63
C THR A 6 -14.91 -20.04 -14.64
N ILE A 7 -16.18 -19.78 -14.95
CA ILE A 7 -16.76 -18.43 -14.92
C ILE A 7 -16.74 -17.86 -13.50
N ILE A 8 -17.13 -18.65 -12.49
CA ILE A 8 -17.12 -18.18 -11.09
C ILE A 8 -15.71 -17.77 -10.66
N VAL A 9 -14.70 -18.59 -10.95
CA VAL A 9 -13.30 -18.26 -10.62
C VAL A 9 -12.84 -17.01 -11.38
N LEU A 10 -13.22 -16.87 -12.65
CA LEU A 10 -12.89 -15.69 -13.44
C LEU A 10 -13.54 -14.43 -12.85
N SER A 11 -14.82 -14.49 -12.48
CA SER A 11 -15.54 -13.38 -11.84
C SER A 11 -14.91 -12.97 -10.51
N LEU A 12 -14.50 -13.94 -9.68
CA LEU A 12 -13.80 -13.66 -8.42
C LEU A 12 -12.44 -13.00 -8.65
N ALA A 13 -11.68 -13.46 -9.64
CA ALA A 13 -10.40 -12.85 -10.00
C ALA A 13 -10.59 -11.41 -10.51
N VAL A 14 -11.59 -11.15 -11.36
CA VAL A 14 -11.92 -9.80 -11.84
C VAL A 14 -12.33 -8.90 -10.67
N MET A 15 -13.18 -9.38 -9.78
CA MET A 15 -13.60 -8.63 -8.59
C MET A 15 -12.40 -8.29 -7.69
N TYR A 16 -11.46 -9.23 -7.49
CA TYR A 16 -10.23 -8.98 -6.76
C TYR A 16 -9.41 -7.84 -7.39
N PHE A 17 -9.23 -7.85 -8.72
CA PHE A 17 -8.49 -6.79 -9.41
C PHE A 17 -9.18 -5.41 -9.29
N PHE A 18 -10.51 -5.37 -9.30
CA PHE A 18 -11.25 -4.13 -9.04
C PHE A 18 -10.99 -3.59 -7.63
N ILE A 19 -11.03 -4.45 -6.60
CA ILE A 19 -10.73 -4.06 -5.23
C ILE A 19 -9.28 -3.54 -5.13
N ARG A 20 -8.31 -4.24 -5.73
CA ARG A 20 -6.91 -3.81 -5.76
C ARG A 20 -6.72 -2.46 -6.43
N LEU A 21 -7.42 -2.21 -7.54
CA LEU A 21 -7.40 -0.92 -8.23
C LEU A 21 -7.95 0.20 -7.33
N SER A 22 -9.08 -0.02 -6.67
CA SER A 22 -9.66 0.94 -5.73
C SER A 22 -8.73 1.24 -4.55
N MET A 23 -8.06 0.23 -3.98
CA MET A 23 -7.07 0.43 -2.93
C MET A 23 -5.88 1.29 -3.41
N LYS A 24 -5.36 1.02 -4.60
CA LYS A 24 -4.25 1.79 -5.18
C LYS A 24 -4.63 3.25 -5.42
N ILE A 25 -5.83 3.50 -5.93
CA ILE A 25 -6.33 4.88 -6.10
C ILE A 25 -6.41 5.60 -4.74
N ALA A 26 -7.00 4.97 -3.73
CA ALA A 26 -7.14 5.56 -2.39
C ALA A 26 -5.79 5.87 -1.71
N SER A 27 -4.78 5.05 -2.01
CA SER A 27 -3.40 5.21 -1.53
C SER A 27 -2.64 6.33 -2.25
N ILE A 28 -2.82 6.46 -3.58
CA ILE A 28 -2.24 7.55 -4.37
C ILE A 28 -2.75 8.91 -3.88
N GLU A 29 -4.03 9.00 -3.52
CA GLU A 29 -4.61 10.21 -2.93
C GLU A 29 -4.10 10.52 -1.52
N LYS A 30 -3.27 9.65 -0.91
CA LYS A 30 -2.76 9.72 0.47
C LYS A 30 -3.86 9.87 1.54
N ASN A 31 -5.12 9.58 1.18
CA ASN A 31 -6.28 9.69 2.06
C ASN A 31 -6.46 8.47 2.96
N TYR A 32 -6.01 7.30 2.48
CA TYR A 32 -6.06 6.05 3.21
C TYR A 32 -4.71 5.35 3.16
N THR A 33 -4.40 4.63 4.24
CA THR A 33 -3.27 3.71 4.30
C THR A 33 -3.74 2.36 4.83
N PHE A 34 -3.08 1.30 4.35
CA PHE A 34 -3.45 -0.07 4.65
C PHE A 34 -2.27 -0.77 5.33
N VAL A 35 -2.47 -1.21 6.58
CA VAL A 35 -1.40 -1.75 7.41
C VAL A 35 -1.84 -3.07 8.03
N ILE A 36 -0.94 -4.06 8.03
CA ILE A 36 -1.12 -5.36 8.68
C ILE A 36 0.17 -5.72 9.44
N ASN A 37 0.07 -6.04 10.73
CA ASN A 37 1.22 -6.39 11.57
C ASN A 37 2.43 -5.46 11.39
N GLU A 38 2.22 -4.15 11.49
CA GLU A 38 3.25 -3.10 11.33
C GLU A 38 3.90 -3.02 9.93
N ALA A 39 3.42 -3.79 8.95
CA ALA A 39 3.86 -3.77 7.58
C ALA A 39 2.82 -3.13 6.65
N ASP A 40 3.29 -2.48 5.59
CA ASP A 40 2.44 -1.96 4.52
C ASP A 40 1.74 -3.14 3.82
N LEU A 41 0.40 -3.19 3.91
CA LEU A 41 -0.40 -4.24 3.29
C LEU A 41 -0.20 -4.26 1.77
N GLU A 42 0.12 -3.12 1.14
CA GLU A 42 0.40 -3.09 -0.28
C GLU A 42 1.59 -3.96 -0.68
N THR A 43 2.60 -4.04 0.18
CA THR A 43 3.80 -4.84 -0.05
C THR A 43 3.47 -6.34 0.02
N VAL A 44 2.59 -6.74 0.94
CA VAL A 44 2.16 -8.15 1.06
C VAL A 44 1.28 -8.54 -0.14
N LEU A 45 0.37 -7.66 -0.55
CA LEU A 45 -0.58 -7.95 -1.60
C LEU A 45 0.05 -8.10 -2.99
N VAL A 46 1.27 -7.62 -3.19
CA VAL A 46 2.05 -7.83 -4.42
C VAL A 46 2.21 -9.32 -4.75
N TYR A 47 2.54 -10.16 -3.76
CA TYR A 47 2.67 -11.60 -3.98
C TYR A 47 1.31 -12.26 -4.29
N VAL A 48 0.24 -11.73 -3.68
CA VAL A 48 -1.14 -12.16 -3.94
C VAL A 48 -1.55 -11.79 -5.37
N ASP A 49 -1.17 -10.61 -5.86
CA ASP A 49 -1.43 -10.18 -7.24
C ASP A 49 -0.81 -11.15 -8.25
N VAL A 50 0.44 -11.58 -8.06
CA VAL A 50 1.09 -12.57 -8.93
C VAL A 50 0.30 -13.87 -8.98
N ALA A 51 -0.11 -14.39 -7.83
CA ALA A 51 -0.89 -15.62 -7.75
C ALA A 51 -2.25 -15.49 -8.46
N PHE A 52 -2.95 -14.37 -8.27
CA PHE A 52 -4.24 -14.13 -8.94
C PHE A 52 -4.09 -13.91 -10.44
N VAL A 53 -3.03 -13.25 -10.91
CA VAL A 53 -2.72 -13.10 -12.35
C VAL A 53 -2.46 -14.47 -12.98
N LEU A 54 -1.68 -15.33 -12.33
CA LEU A 54 -1.44 -16.71 -12.79
C LEU A 54 -2.74 -17.50 -12.86
N ILE A 55 -3.55 -17.49 -11.80
CA ILE A 55 -4.85 -18.18 -11.76
C ILE A 55 -5.76 -17.65 -12.87
N PHE A 56 -5.85 -16.33 -13.04
CA PHE A 56 -6.67 -15.71 -14.06
C PHE A 56 -6.32 -16.21 -15.47
N PHE A 57 -5.03 -16.20 -15.84
CA PHE A 57 -4.60 -16.65 -17.17
C PHE A 57 -4.74 -18.17 -17.37
N ILE A 58 -4.50 -18.98 -16.34
CA ILE A 58 -4.73 -20.44 -16.40
C ILE A 58 -6.21 -20.74 -16.63
N VAL A 59 -7.09 -20.06 -15.89
CA VAL A 59 -8.55 -20.24 -15.97
C VAL A 59 -9.06 -19.76 -17.33
N MET A 60 -8.59 -18.60 -17.81
CA MET A 60 -8.83 -18.10 -19.17
C MET A 60 -8.43 -19.13 -20.23
N TYR A 61 -7.24 -19.72 -20.11
CA TYR A 61 -6.74 -20.71 -21.07
C TYR A 61 -7.64 -21.94 -21.09
N ILE A 62 -8.00 -22.47 -19.92
CA ILE A 62 -8.91 -23.62 -19.80
C ILE A 62 -10.28 -23.30 -20.42
N TYR A 63 -10.77 -22.06 -20.25
CA TYR A 63 -12.05 -21.63 -20.81
C TYR A 63 -12.02 -21.58 -22.35
N PHE A 64 -10.96 -20.99 -22.91
CA PHE A 64 -10.83 -20.73 -24.35
C PHE A 64 -10.06 -21.79 -25.13
N LYS A 65 -9.59 -22.87 -24.51
CA LYS A 65 -8.72 -23.89 -25.15
C LYS A 65 -9.26 -24.46 -26.47
N ASN A 66 -10.58 -24.51 -26.64
CA ASN A 66 -11.23 -25.06 -27.83
C ASN A 66 -11.44 -24.01 -28.94
N VAL A 67 -11.22 -22.72 -28.66
CA VAL A 67 -11.36 -21.61 -29.62
C VAL A 67 -9.97 -21.15 -30.00
N LEU A 68 -9.51 -21.51 -31.20
CA LEU A 68 -8.12 -21.38 -31.62
C LEU A 68 -7.57 -19.94 -31.45
N ALA A 69 -8.32 -18.94 -31.92
CA ALA A 69 -7.94 -17.53 -31.82
C ALA A 69 -7.82 -17.06 -30.36
N MET A 70 -8.83 -17.33 -29.54
CA MET A 70 -8.86 -16.92 -28.13
C MET A 70 -7.80 -17.64 -27.29
N LYS A 71 -7.48 -18.89 -27.62
CA LYS A 71 -6.37 -19.64 -27.00
C LYS A 71 -5.04 -18.92 -27.20
N TYR A 72 -4.71 -18.53 -28.43
CA TYR A 72 -3.45 -17.85 -28.72
C TYR A 72 -3.40 -16.43 -28.14
N ILE A 73 -4.51 -15.69 -28.19
CA ILE A 73 -4.61 -14.38 -27.51
C ILE A 73 -4.33 -14.52 -26.02
N THR A 74 -4.92 -15.52 -25.36
CA THR A 74 -4.70 -15.78 -23.93
C THR A 74 -3.24 -16.10 -23.63
N ILE A 75 -2.60 -16.94 -24.44
CA ILE A 75 -1.17 -17.28 -24.27
C ILE A 75 -0.30 -16.04 -24.46
N ALA A 76 -0.54 -15.25 -25.52
CA ALA A 76 0.23 -14.04 -25.79
C ALA A 76 0.13 -13.04 -24.64
N LEU A 77 -1.08 -12.83 -24.11
CA LEU A 77 -1.30 -11.99 -22.93
C LEU A 77 -0.60 -12.57 -21.69
N ALA A 78 -0.71 -13.88 -21.44
CA ALA A 78 -0.07 -14.51 -20.29
C ALA A 78 1.45 -14.35 -20.32
N VAL A 79 2.09 -14.56 -21.48
CA VAL A 79 3.54 -14.40 -21.67
C VAL A 79 4.00 -12.96 -21.44
N PHE A 80 3.15 -11.97 -21.75
CA PHE A 80 3.46 -10.57 -21.49
C PHE A 80 3.24 -10.18 -20.02
N PHE A 81 2.05 -10.47 -19.48
CA PHE A 81 1.63 -9.98 -18.17
C PHE A 81 2.30 -10.72 -17.01
N ILE A 82 2.48 -12.04 -17.08
CA ILE A 82 3.02 -12.81 -15.93
C ILE A 82 4.45 -12.37 -15.58
N PRO A 83 5.41 -12.31 -16.52
CA PRO A 83 6.76 -11.84 -16.20
C PRO A 83 6.76 -10.39 -15.74
N PHE A 84 5.93 -9.53 -16.35
CA PHE A 84 5.83 -8.13 -15.97
C PHE A 84 5.32 -7.96 -14.53
N THR A 85 4.29 -8.70 -14.12
CA THR A 85 3.79 -8.70 -12.75
C THR A 85 4.84 -9.20 -11.77
N ILE A 86 5.60 -10.25 -12.11
CA ILE A 86 6.70 -10.75 -11.26
C ILE A 86 7.82 -9.69 -11.12
N VAL A 87 8.22 -9.04 -12.21
CA VAL A 87 9.24 -7.98 -12.18
C VAL A 87 8.79 -6.81 -11.31
N LEU A 88 7.57 -6.32 -11.50
CA LEU A 88 6.99 -5.29 -10.62
C LEU A 88 6.95 -5.74 -9.17
N SER A 89 6.69 -7.03 -8.93
CA SER A 89 6.62 -7.57 -7.58
C SER A 89 7.97 -7.63 -6.88
N VAL A 90 9.03 -7.90 -7.63
CA VAL A 90 10.41 -7.88 -7.12
C VAL A 90 10.87 -6.43 -6.93
N LEU A 91 10.55 -5.52 -7.86
CA LEU A 91 10.98 -4.12 -7.80
C LEU A 91 10.26 -3.31 -6.72
N ASN A 92 8.99 -3.60 -6.43
CA ASN A 92 8.20 -2.78 -5.50
C ASN A 92 8.79 -2.72 -4.08
N PRO A 93 9.27 -3.81 -3.46
CA PRO A 93 10.02 -3.75 -2.20
C PRO A 93 11.30 -2.89 -2.27
N PHE A 94 12.02 -2.91 -3.40
CA PHE A 94 13.24 -2.10 -3.56
C PHE A 94 12.93 -0.62 -3.73
N LEU A 95 11.90 -0.28 -4.52
CA LEU A 95 11.44 1.10 -4.71
C LEU A 95 10.85 1.69 -3.41
N ASN A 96 10.10 0.90 -2.65
CA ASN A 96 9.59 1.32 -1.34
C ASN A 96 10.71 1.46 -0.29
N ASN A 97 11.88 0.85 -0.49
CA ASN A 97 13.04 1.05 0.39
C ASN A 97 13.68 2.45 0.22
N GLU A 98 13.47 3.10 -0.93
CA GLU A 98 13.88 4.50 -1.16
C GLU A 98 12.92 5.49 -0.51
N GLN A 99 11.63 5.13 -0.36
CA GLN A 99 10.64 5.87 0.42
C GLN A 99 10.46 5.21 1.80
N SER A 100 11.43 5.35 2.71
CA SER A 100 11.28 4.74 4.03
C SER A 100 10.09 5.37 4.76
N ARG A 101 9.02 4.60 4.94
CA ARG A 101 7.86 4.93 5.78
C ARG A 101 8.05 4.29 7.14
N SER A 102 8.12 5.10 8.19
CA SER A 102 8.10 4.59 9.56
C SER A 102 6.66 4.58 10.07
N PHE A 103 6.15 3.39 10.38
CA PHE A 103 4.87 3.21 11.05
C PHE A 103 5.10 3.29 12.55
N ILE A 104 4.46 4.24 13.22
CA ILE A 104 4.53 4.33 14.68
C ILE A 104 3.10 4.28 15.21
N GLY A 105 2.77 3.19 15.89
CA GLY A 105 1.52 3.06 16.61
C GLY A 105 1.53 3.99 17.82
N LEU A 106 0.60 4.95 17.86
CA LEU A 106 0.44 5.85 19.00
C LEU A 106 -0.46 5.21 20.07
N ASN A 107 -1.49 4.48 19.63
CA ASN A 107 -2.38 3.64 20.42
C ASN A 107 -3.13 2.65 19.51
N GLU A 108 -4.13 1.93 20.01
CA GLU A 108 -4.90 0.93 19.23
C GLU A 108 -5.68 1.53 18.04
N GLU A 109 -5.98 2.82 18.08
CA GLU A 109 -6.86 3.52 17.14
C GLU A 109 -6.10 4.47 16.20
N HIS A 110 -4.87 4.88 16.53
CA HIS A 110 -4.14 5.91 15.79
C HIS A 110 -2.78 5.42 15.33
N LEU A 111 -2.50 5.72 14.06
CA LEU A 111 -1.27 5.38 13.38
C LEU A 111 -0.59 6.67 12.88
N LEU A 112 0.65 6.87 13.29
CA LEU A 112 1.51 7.90 12.74
C LEU A 112 2.35 7.29 11.61
N ILE A 113 2.36 7.94 10.45
CA ILE A 113 3.29 7.61 9.37
C ILE A 113 4.21 8.79 9.14
N ILE A 114 5.51 8.56 9.31
CA ILE A 114 6.55 9.50 8.93
C ILE A 114 7.11 9.04 7.59
N ASN A 115 6.89 9.86 6.56
CA ASN A 115 7.35 9.58 5.21
C ASN A 115 8.70 10.27 4.98
N HIS A 116 9.75 9.48 4.77
CA HIS A 116 11.06 10.01 4.37
C HIS A 116 11.17 9.99 2.85
N VAL A 117 11.26 11.16 2.24
CA VAL A 117 11.57 11.29 0.83
C VAL A 117 13.09 11.36 0.70
N LYS A 118 13.78 10.22 0.63
CA LYS A 118 15.22 10.21 0.26
C LYS A 118 15.32 10.57 -1.21
N GLY A 119 15.98 11.67 -1.54
CA GLY A 119 16.44 11.92 -2.92
C GLY A 119 16.30 13.33 -3.48
N LEU A 120 15.74 14.30 -2.76
CA LEU A 120 15.70 15.69 -3.24
C LEU A 120 16.84 16.55 -2.68
N HIS A 121 17.24 16.36 -1.41
CA HIS A 121 18.46 16.96 -0.88
C HIS A 121 19.24 15.96 -0.01
N PRO A 122 20.56 15.80 -0.20
CA PRO A 122 21.38 14.88 0.60
C PRO A 122 21.66 15.39 2.02
N ASP A 123 21.06 16.51 2.44
CA ASP A 123 21.36 17.17 3.71
C ASP A 123 20.27 16.91 4.78
N GLU A 124 20.74 16.77 6.02
CA GLU A 124 20.07 16.21 7.20
C GLU A 124 18.81 16.95 7.71
N ALA A 125 18.31 17.96 7.00
CA ALA A 125 17.20 18.82 7.41
C ALA A 125 15.97 18.75 6.47
N ASP A 126 15.88 17.69 5.65
CA ASP A 126 14.77 17.55 4.72
C ASP A 126 13.41 17.50 5.43
N PRO A 127 12.41 18.28 4.97
CA PRO A 127 11.07 18.25 5.53
C PRO A 127 10.48 16.85 5.36
N ARG A 128 10.15 16.20 6.48
CA ARG A 128 9.48 14.91 6.50
C ARG A 128 7.97 15.15 6.55
N GLU A 129 7.24 14.58 5.60
CA GLU A 129 5.78 14.60 5.67
C GLU A 129 5.35 13.66 6.80
N VAL A 130 4.55 14.18 7.72
CA VAL A 130 3.99 13.40 8.83
C VAL A 130 2.49 13.33 8.66
N TYR A 131 1.95 12.13 8.72
CA TYR A 131 0.54 11.87 8.53
C TYR A 131 -0.04 11.17 9.75
N LEU A 132 -1.11 11.75 10.30
CA LEU A 132 -1.89 11.10 11.35
C LEU A 132 -3.07 10.39 10.70
N PHE A 133 -3.21 9.10 11.01
CA PHE A 133 -4.32 8.29 10.55
C PHE A 133 -5.10 7.72 11.73
N GLU A 134 -6.41 7.62 11.56
CA GLU A 134 -7.36 6.98 12.48
C GLU A 134 -7.84 5.65 11.88
N LYS A 135 -7.84 4.61 12.70
CA LYS A 135 -8.27 3.26 12.33
C LYS A 135 -9.77 3.25 12.11
N LYS A 136 -10.21 2.84 10.91
CA LYS A 136 -11.64 2.65 10.60
C LYS A 136 -12.04 1.19 10.66
N ASN A 137 -11.14 0.30 10.26
CA ASN A 137 -11.32 -1.16 10.25
C ASN A 137 -9.96 -1.82 10.54
N PRO A 138 -9.90 -3.14 10.82
CA PRO A 138 -8.67 -3.82 11.24
C PRO A 138 -7.44 -3.59 10.38
N PHE A 139 -7.61 -3.32 9.07
CA PHE A 139 -6.53 -3.13 8.11
C PHE A 139 -6.55 -1.76 7.40
N THR A 140 -7.46 -0.86 7.78
CA THR A 140 -7.68 0.40 7.05
C THR A 140 -7.64 1.58 8.00
N TYR A 141 -6.79 2.54 7.67
CA TYR A 141 -6.65 3.78 8.39
C TYR A 141 -6.94 4.95 7.45
N LYS A 142 -7.72 5.92 7.94
CA LYS A 142 -8.09 7.14 7.22
C LYS A 142 -7.24 8.29 7.73
N LYS A 143 -6.68 9.08 6.83
CA LYS A 143 -5.92 10.28 7.19
C LYS A 143 -6.86 11.27 7.89
N VAL A 144 -6.45 11.72 9.06
CA VAL A 144 -7.17 12.73 9.85
C VAL A 144 -6.41 14.04 9.96
N GLY A 145 -5.10 14.04 9.66
CA GLY A 145 -4.34 15.27 9.57
C GLY A 145 -2.99 15.11 8.88
N GLN A 146 -2.39 16.24 8.51
CA GLN A 146 -1.04 16.31 7.97
C GLN A 146 -0.20 17.34 8.71
N SER A 147 1.08 17.04 8.88
CA SER A 147 2.08 17.98 9.39
C SER A 147 3.40 17.80 8.65
N VAL A 148 4.37 18.67 8.96
CA VAL A 148 5.72 18.62 8.38
C VAL A 148 6.74 18.72 9.50
N LEU A 149 7.62 17.73 9.60
CA LEU A 149 8.70 17.67 10.57
C LEU A 149 10.01 18.13 9.91
N ARG A 150 10.57 19.25 10.38
CA ARG A 150 11.82 19.85 9.89
C ARG A 150 12.96 19.70 10.89
N THR A 151 13.15 18.50 11.42
CA THR A 151 14.15 18.22 12.46
C THR A 151 15.09 17.10 12.03
N LYS A 152 16.36 17.20 12.46
CA LYS A 152 17.40 16.21 12.16
C LYS A 152 17.00 14.83 12.70
N SER A 153 17.30 13.77 11.95
CA SER A 153 16.92 12.39 12.33
C SER A 153 17.45 11.95 13.69
N SER A 154 18.60 12.50 14.09
CA SER A 154 19.31 12.17 15.33
C SER A 154 18.68 12.75 16.59
N SER A 155 17.69 13.65 16.47
CA SER A 155 17.00 14.26 17.62
C SER A 155 15.64 13.61 17.94
N LEU A 156 15.28 12.53 17.25
CA LEU A 156 14.01 11.80 17.42
C LEU A 156 14.25 10.45 18.10
N THR A 157 14.93 10.47 19.25
CA THR A 157 15.19 9.26 20.05
C THR A 157 14.00 8.84 20.90
N ASP A 158 13.04 9.75 21.11
CA ASP A 158 11.91 9.54 22.00
C ASP A 158 10.71 8.96 21.24
N GLN A 159 9.94 8.08 21.90
CA GLN A 159 8.70 7.56 21.35
C GLN A 159 7.68 8.70 21.19
N PRO A 160 7.01 8.82 20.03
CA PRO A 160 6.01 9.85 19.82
C PRO A 160 4.78 9.60 20.70
N ILE A 161 4.29 10.66 21.35
CA ILE A 161 3.13 10.62 22.24
C ILE A 161 2.01 11.46 21.62
N LEU A 162 0.83 10.84 21.44
CA LEU A 162 -0.37 11.57 21.04
C LEU A 162 -0.99 12.28 22.24
N LYS A 163 -1.24 13.58 22.12
CA LYS A 163 -2.00 14.40 23.04
C LYS A 163 -3.10 15.15 22.31
N PHE A 164 -4.09 15.61 23.06
CA PHE A 164 -5.11 16.50 22.56
C PHE A 164 -5.06 17.79 23.39
N GLU A 165 -4.71 18.92 22.78
CA GLU A 165 -4.82 20.23 23.41
C GLU A 165 -5.93 21.01 22.69
N LEU A 166 -6.86 21.59 23.46
CA LEU A 166 -7.98 22.39 22.93
C LEU A 166 -8.87 21.67 21.88
N GLY A 167 -8.86 20.33 21.87
CA GLY A 167 -9.63 19.51 20.92
C GLY A 167 -8.89 19.17 19.62
N GLU A 168 -7.64 19.63 19.45
CA GLU A 168 -6.81 19.34 18.29
C GLU A 168 -5.78 18.24 18.61
N PRO A 169 -5.54 17.28 17.70
CA PRO A 169 -4.52 16.26 17.88
C PRO A 169 -3.12 16.88 17.73
N ILE A 170 -2.30 16.75 18.78
CA ILE A 170 -0.90 17.16 18.81
C ILE A 170 -0.04 15.94 19.07
N ILE A 171 1.06 15.80 18.35
CA ILE A 171 2.03 14.74 18.61
C ILE A 171 3.31 15.37 19.15
N GLU A 172 3.72 14.91 20.32
CA GLU A 172 4.99 15.26 20.93
C GLU A 172 6.04 14.21 20.59
N ILE A 173 7.18 14.65 20.04
CA ILE A 173 8.35 13.81 19.82
C ILE A 173 9.55 14.51 20.46
N GLY A 174 9.90 14.11 21.69
CA GLY A 174 10.86 14.84 22.52
C GLY A 174 10.39 16.26 22.81
N GLU A 175 11.16 17.26 22.39
CA GLU A 175 10.82 18.69 22.53
C GLU A 175 9.96 19.24 21.38
N VAL A 176 9.72 18.45 20.33
CA VAL A 176 8.99 18.90 19.14
C VAL A 176 7.50 18.62 19.30
N LYS A 177 6.68 19.67 19.14
CA LYS A 177 5.22 19.57 19.01
C LYS A 177 4.83 19.65 17.54
N LEU A 178 4.15 18.63 17.04
CA LEU A 178 3.56 18.59 15.71
C LEU A 178 2.08 18.92 15.81
N HIS A 179 1.70 20.02 15.16
CA HIS A 179 0.31 20.40 14.94
C HIS A 179 -0.15 19.87 13.58
N PHE A 180 -1.34 19.30 13.54
CA PHE A 180 -1.91 18.70 12.34
C PHE A 180 -3.01 19.60 11.76
N GLU A 181 -2.87 19.93 10.47
CA GLU A 181 -3.91 20.56 9.65
C GLU A 181 -4.90 19.51 9.10
#